data_AF-A0A2T9Y223-F1
#
_entry.id   AF-A0A2T9Y223-F1
#
_cell.length_a   1.000
_cell.length_b   1.000
_cell.length_c   1.000
_cell.angle_alpha   90.00
_cell.angle_beta   90.00
_cell.angle_gamma   90.00
#
_symmetry.space_group_name_H-M   'P 1'
#
loop_
_entity.id
_entity.type
_entity.pdbx_description
1 polymer ?
#
loop_
_entity_poly.entity_id
_entity_poly.type
_entity_poly.pdbx_seq_one_letter_code
_entity_poly.pdbx_strand_id
1 'polypeptide(L)'
;MLRQPRFAKRHSTLCLAIRGSIMIQHKPIATAALLWQNSIRLSTYDSKNSMFIPISIRYYSSKIKDTNLLGIDKFEQNIPTNESIKSCKSDKYTREVSLNEEFNKSNSKKNKLLELQKLKSKLAQNILTSKQNENESKKLKLHKNSTAFTTLLISDLPKSSYNLYIQDEYAKLKKDSKDPTLLLESRKILKDISLSWKLMNEAEKLEYQRKYKLRKEQFTTELYKWWDNVDKNLIKLENRHRRKINKIRKASGINSLKMLVDPRAPKRPPAPYVMFVNDLRKSNPPGAPIIKSDFVKYCVAKWAQLPETEKNLYIIKHMAAFKLYKEASNKSKYK
;
A
#
# COMPACT_ATOMS: atom_id res chain seq x y z
N MET A 1 -61.56 -12.92 43.70
CA MET A 1 -60.99 -12.09 44.79
C MET A 1 -59.58 -11.67 44.42
N LEU A 2 -59.30 -10.37 44.32
CA LEU A 2 -58.01 -9.83 43.85
C LEU A 2 -57.03 -9.63 45.01
N ARG A 3 -55.79 -10.14 44.89
CA ARG A 3 -54.68 -9.83 45.81
C ARG A 3 -53.66 -8.94 45.10
N GLN A 4 -53.51 -7.69 45.57
CA GLN A 4 -52.41 -6.80 45.17
C GLN A 4 -51.16 -7.07 46.04
N PRO A 5 -49.95 -7.08 45.48
CA PRO A 5 -48.70 -7.02 46.25
C PRO A 5 -48.30 -5.56 46.54
N ARG A 6 -47.95 -5.25 47.79
CA ARG A 6 -47.45 -3.93 48.21
C ARG A 6 -45.96 -3.78 47.89
N PHE A 7 -45.59 -2.73 47.16
CA PHE A 7 -44.18 -2.33 47.00
C PHE A 7 -43.73 -1.44 48.17
N ALA A 8 -42.75 -1.91 48.94
CA ALA A 8 -42.11 -1.12 50.00
C ALA A 8 -40.93 -0.31 49.43
N LYS A 9 -40.90 1.00 49.71
CA LYS A 9 -39.79 1.88 49.36
C LYS A 9 -38.57 1.56 50.23
N ARG A 10 -37.39 1.41 49.62
CA ARG A 10 -36.09 1.53 50.31
C ARG A 10 -35.33 2.70 49.70
N HIS A 11 -35.04 3.70 50.52
CA HIS A 11 -34.15 4.79 50.14
C HIS A 11 -32.69 4.31 50.28
N SER A 12 -31.90 4.50 49.23
CA SER A 12 -30.45 4.26 49.25
C SER A 12 -29.76 5.58 48.91
N THR A 13 -29.10 6.16 49.92
CA THR A 13 -28.21 7.30 49.78
C THR A 13 -26.82 6.80 49.41
N LEU A 14 -26.34 7.16 48.22
CA LEU A 14 -24.94 6.95 47.82
C LEU A 14 -24.40 8.23 47.18
N CYS A 15 -23.35 8.78 47.79
CA CYS A 15 -22.75 10.05 47.43
C CYS A 15 -21.98 9.96 46.11
N LEU A 16 -22.24 10.88 45.18
CA LEU A 16 -21.41 11.09 43.99
C LEU A 16 -20.52 12.31 44.18
N ALA A 17 -19.22 12.07 44.42
CA ALA A 17 -18.21 13.11 44.45
C ALA A 17 -17.84 13.52 43.01
N ILE A 18 -18.28 14.69 42.57
CA ILE A 18 -17.94 15.24 41.26
C ILE A 18 -16.58 15.97 41.37
N ARG A 19 -15.51 15.35 40.85
CA ARG A 19 -14.27 16.07 40.54
C ARG A 19 -14.41 16.74 39.18
N GLY A 20 -14.33 18.07 39.16
CA GLY A 20 -14.37 18.85 37.93
C GLY A 20 -13.15 18.56 37.04
N SER A 21 -13.41 18.35 35.75
CA SER A 21 -12.39 18.38 34.70
C SER A 21 -12.82 19.41 33.66
N ILE A 22 -12.01 20.45 33.49
CA ILE A 22 -12.28 21.54 32.55
C ILE A 22 -11.94 21.06 31.14
N MET A 23 -12.94 20.59 30.40
CA MET A 23 -12.78 20.32 28.96
C MET A 23 -12.81 21.64 28.17
N ILE A 24 -11.63 22.08 27.73
CA ILE A 24 -11.47 23.20 26.80
C ILE A 24 -12.12 22.83 25.46
N GLN A 25 -13.14 23.59 25.07
CA GLN A 25 -13.89 23.38 23.83
C GLN A 25 -13.14 23.93 22.60
N HIS A 26 -12.26 23.11 22.01
CA HIS A 26 -11.84 23.36 20.62
C HIS A 26 -12.87 22.77 19.65
N LYS A 27 -13.76 23.62 19.13
CA LYS A 27 -14.60 23.30 17.98
C LYS A 27 -13.72 23.18 16.72
N PRO A 28 -13.58 22.00 16.08
CA PRO A 28 -12.96 21.93 14.77
C PRO A 28 -13.86 22.61 13.74
N ILE A 29 -13.31 23.55 12.97
CA ILE A 29 -14.05 24.33 11.99
C ILE A 29 -14.52 23.42 10.85
N ALA A 30 -15.84 23.28 10.70
CA ALA A 30 -16.48 22.30 9.81
C ALA A 30 -16.46 22.66 8.30
N THR A 31 -15.61 23.58 7.86
CA THR A 31 -15.61 24.09 6.47
C THR A 31 -14.74 23.30 5.49
N ALA A 32 -13.80 22.48 5.98
CA ALA A 32 -12.93 21.67 5.10
C ALA A 32 -13.64 20.46 4.46
N ALA A 33 -14.76 19.99 5.03
CA ALA A 33 -15.44 18.77 4.60
C ALA A 33 -16.39 18.95 3.40
N LEU A 34 -16.86 20.18 3.12
CA LEU A 34 -17.86 20.46 2.09
C LEU A 34 -17.27 20.62 0.67
N LEU A 35 -15.96 20.83 0.54
CA LEU A 35 -15.31 21.03 -0.76
C LEU A 35 -15.02 19.75 -1.55
N TRP A 36 -15.22 18.56 -0.98
CA TRP A 36 -14.96 17.27 -1.64
C TRP A 36 -16.22 16.56 -2.20
N GLN A 37 -17.43 17.09 -1.99
CA GLN A 37 -18.67 16.48 -2.49
C GLN A 37 -19.12 17.00 -3.86
N ASN A 38 -18.66 18.18 -4.29
CA ASN A 38 -18.98 18.73 -5.60
C ASN A 38 -17.90 18.38 -6.62
N SER A 39 -18.26 17.53 -7.59
CA SER A 39 -17.39 17.02 -8.66
C SER A 39 -17.06 18.07 -9.72
N ILE A 40 -16.45 19.19 -9.31
CA ILE A 40 -15.91 20.20 -10.21
C ILE A 40 -14.47 19.82 -10.54
N ARG A 41 -14.20 19.49 -11.80
CA ARG A 41 -12.82 19.40 -12.30
C ARG A 41 -12.22 20.80 -12.23
N LEU A 42 -11.27 21.02 -11.32
CA LEU A 42 -10.38 22.17 -11.41
C LEU A 42 -9.69 22.13 -12.77
N SER A 43 -9.81 23.24 -13.50
CA SER A 43 -9.09 23.46 -14.74
C SER A 43 -7.58 23.39 -14.48
N THR A 44 -6.83 23.00 -15.52
CA THR A 44 -5.36 22.92 -15.46
C THR A 44 -4.76 24.29 -15.19
N TYR A 45 -4.32 24.52 -13.95
CA TYR A 45 -3.65 25.75 -13.54
C TYR A 45 -2.21 25.74 -14.05
N ASP A 46 -1.91 26.59 -15.02
CA ASP A 46 -0.61 26.61 -15.73
C ASP A 46 0.43 27.38 -14.91
N SER A 47 1.25 26.66 -14.13
CA SER A 47 2.16 27.25 -13.14
C SER A 47 3.46 27.77 -13.79
N LYS A 48 3.39 28.95 -14.43
CA LYS A 48 4.58 29.65 -14.95
C LYS A 48 5.04 30.89 -14.17
N ASN A 49 4.20 31.46 -13.30
CA ASN A 49 4.59 32.60 -12.44
C ASN A 49 4.06 32.41 -11.00
N SER A 50 4.88 31.83 -10.12
CA SER A 50 4.60 31.74 -8.68
C SER A 50 5.85 32.13 -7.88
N MET A 51 5.90 33.39 -7.44
CA MET A 51 6.91 33.88 -6.50
C MET A 51 6.58 33.44 -5.07
N PHE A 52 6.80 32.16 -4.74
CA PHE A 52 6.79 31.70 -3.36
C PHE A 52 8.09 30.97 -3.02
N ILE A 53 8.80 31.54 -2.05
CA ILE A 53 10.09 31.06 -1.54
C ILE A 53 9.87 29.70 -0.83
N PRO A 54 10.69 28.67 -1.09
CA PRO A 54 10.53 27.39 -0.43
C PRO A 54 10.95 27.48 1.05
N ILE A 55 9.98 27.44 1.96
CA ILE A 55 10.24 27.29 3.40
C ILE A 55 10.84 25.89 3.62
N SER A 56 12.13 25.83 3.91
CA SER A 56 12.82 24.59 4.23
C SER A 56 12.41 24.10 5.63
N ILE A 57 11.45 23.17 5.71
CA ILE A 57 11.08 22.51 6.96
C ILE A 57 12.18 21.49 7.30
N ARG A 58 13.11 21.90 8.16
CA ARG A 58 14.09 20.99 8.79
C ARG A 58 13.36 20.10 9.80
N TYR A 59 13.28 18.80 9.53
CA TYR A 59 12.86 17.83 10.54
C TYR A 59 13.98 17.66 11.58
N TYR A 60 13.78 18.23 12.77
CA TYR A 60 14.57 17.90 13.94
C TYR A 60 14.15 16.52 14.46
N SER A 61 15.05 15.55 14.38
CA SER A 61 14.90 14.23 14.99
C SER A 61 15.50 14.25 16.40
N SER A 62 14.65 14.30 17.42
CA SER A 62 15.07 14.30 18.83
C SER A 62 14.76 12.97 19.53
N LYS A 63 15.81 12.14 19.62
CA LYS A 63 16.21 11.32 20.76
C LYS A 63 15.22 10.33 21.44
N ILE A 64 15.65 9.06 21.38
CA ILE A 64 15.96 8.17 22.52
C ILE A 64 14.79 7.61 23.32
N LYS A 65 14.59 6.29 23.23
CA LYS A 65 14.97 5.28 24.25
C LYS A 65 14.82 3.89 23.63
N ASP A 66 15.88 3.09 23.64
CA ASP A 66 15.80 1.65 23.86
C ASP A 66 17.18 1.14 24.29
N THR A 67 17.19 0.37 25.37
CA THR A 67 18.37 -0.15 26.06
C THR A 67 18.53 -1.65 25.78
N ASN A 68 19.77 -2.12 25.94
CA ASN A 68 20.16 -3.54 26.02
C ASN A 68 20.20 -4.31 24.69
N LEU A 69 21.40 -4.42 24.12
CA LEU A 69 21.88 -5.68 23.56
C LEU A 69 23.39 -5.81 23.83
N LEU A 70 23.77 -6.86 24.55
CA LEU A 70 25.15 -7.30 24.69
C LEU A 70 25.56 -8.02 23.40
N GLY A 71 26.71 -7.66 22.85
CA GLY A 71 27.26 -8.25 21.63
C GLY A 71 28.72 -7.84 21.49
N ILE A 72 29.61 -8.71 21.96
CA ILE A 72 31.06 -8.53 21.86
C ILE A 72 31.46 -8.66 20.40
N ASP A 73 32.15 -7.65 19.86
CA ASP A 73 33.12 -7.89 18.78
C ASP A 73 34.24 -6.84 18.86
N LYS A 74 35.49 -7.33 18.83
CA LYS A 74 36.69 -6.49 18.88
C LYS A 74 37.04 -6.04 17.47
N PHE A 75 37.13 -4.73 17.27
CA PHE A 75 37.82 -4.17 16.11
C PHE A 75 39.02 -3.36 16.58
N GLU A 76 40.21 -3.90 16.35
CA GLU A 76 41.47 -3.20 16.61
C GLU A 76 41.67 -2.10 15.55
N GLN A 77 41.77 -0.85 16.00
CA GLN A 77 42.19 0.27 15.16
C GLN A 77 43.56 0.73 15.60
N ASN A 78 44.57 0.46 14.76
CA ASN A 78 45.93 0.93 14.96
C ASN A 78 46.00 2.46 14.77
N ILE A 79 46.25 3.18 15.87
CA ILE A 79 46.60 4.61 15.85
C ILE A 79 48.13 4.71 15.93
N PRO A 80 48.81 5.34 14.96
CA PRO A 80 50.23 5.61 15.09
C PRO A 80 50.48 6.80 16.03
N THR A 81 51.22 6.56 17.11
CA THR A 81 51.75 7.58 18.02
C THR A 81 52.88 8.38 17.35
N ASN A 82 52.76 9.70 17.33
CA ASN A 82 53.86 10.60 16.97
C ASN A 82 54.48 11.19 18.23
N GLU A 83 55.63 10.66 18.64
CA GLU A 83 56.47 11.27 19.67
C GLU A 83 57.60 12.11 19.06
N SER A 84 57.85 13.25 19.72
CA SER A 84 59.08 14.06 19.76
C SER A 84 60.16 13.93 18.68
N ILE A 85 60.46 15.05 18.02
CA ILE A 85 61.86 15.49 17.87
C ILE A 85 61.98 16.95 18.33
N LYS A 86 62.93 17.21 19.24
CA LYS A 86 63.26 18.54 19.78
C LYS A 86 64.42 19.17 19.01
N SER A 87 64.31 20.49 18.86
CA SER A 87 65.38 21.53 18.81
C SER A 87 66.84 21.17 18.50
N CYS A 88 67.45 21.97 17.63
CA CYS A 88 68.77 22.59 17.89
C CYS A 88 68.88 24.00 17.27
N LYS A 89 69.51 24.93 17.99
CA LYS A 89 70.11 26.20 17.47
C LYS A 89 71.59 25.90 17.11
N SER A 90 72.47 26.71 16.50
CA SER A 90 72.61 28.13 16.11
C SER A 90 73.77 28.20 15.05
N ASP A 91 74.31 29.30 14.49
CA ASP A 91 74.09 30.77 14.61
C ASP A 91 74.46 31.50 13.26
N LYS A 92 75.19 32.62 13.32
CA LYS A 92 75.65 33.55 12.25
C LYS A 92 76.90 33.06 11.48
N TYR A 93 77.21 33.47 10.23
CA TYR A 93 77.63 34.83 9.83
C TYR A 93 77.67 35.07 8.29
N THR A 94 77.48 36.35 7.88
CA THR A 94 77.91 37.07 6.64
C THR A 94 78.40 36.31 5.38
N ARG A 95 78.02 36.71 4.15
CA ARG A 95 78.41 38.00 3.50
C ARG A 95 77.53 38.35 2.28
N GLU A 96 77.66 39.58 1.77
CA GLU A 96 76.89 40.19 0.67
C GLU A 96 77.18 39.60 -0.73
N VAL A 97 76.22 39.77 -1.67
CA VAL A 97 76.35 40.57 -2.91
C VAL A 97 75.07 40.42 -3.78
N SER A 98 74.83 41.39 -4.66
CA SER A 98 73.63 41.65 -5.48
C SER A 98 73.19 40.55 -6.46
N LEU A 99 71.89 40.57 -6.80
CA LEU A 99 71.34 40.62 -8.18
C LEU A 99 69.79 40.57 -8.16
N ASN A 100 69.15 41.75 -8.02
CA ASN A 100 67.69 41.89 -8.10
C ASN A 100 67.27 42.46 -9.47
N GLU A 101 66.87 41.61 -10.43
CA GLU A 101 66.05 42.10 -11.57
C GLU A 101 65.22 41.03 -12.33
N GLU A 102 65.57 39.74 -12.30
CA GLU A 102 64.86 38.73 -13.12
C GLU A 102 63.52 38.19 -12.55
N PHE A 103 63.21 38.42 -11.27
CA PHE A 103 62.10 37.73 -10.60
C PHE A 103 60.67 38.13 -11.05
N ASN A 104 60.50 39.26 -11.73
CA ASN A 104 59.17 39.77 -12.07
C ASN A 104 58.54 39.17 -13.35
N LYS A 105 59.34 38.60 -14.27
CA LYS A 105 58.81 37.96 -15.50
C LYS A 105 58.33 36.52 -15.30
N SER A 106 58.85 35.80 -14.30
CA SER A 106 58.52 34.38 -14.06
C SER A 106 57.18 34.19 -13.32
N ASN A 107 56.90 35.05 -12.33
CA ASN A 107 55.66 35.00 -11.54
C ASN A 107 54.40 35.33 -12.36
N SER A 108 54.48 36.28 -13.30
CA SER A 108 53.37 36.60 -14.22
C SER A 108 52.98 35.41 -15.10
N LYS A 109 53.97 34.65 -15.62
CA LYS A 109 53.72 33.45 -16.43
C LYS A 109 53.15 32.30 -15.60
N LYS A 110 53.65 32.06 -14.37
CA LYS A 110 53.13 31.04 -13.46
C LYS A 110 51.66 31.29 -13.07
N ASN A 111 51.29 32.55 -12.78
CA ASN A 111 49.90 32.88 -12.43
C ASN A 111 48.94 32.67 -13.61
N LYS A 112 49.32 33.08 -14.83
CA LYS A 112 48.51 32.83 -16.05
C LYS A 112 48.35 31.32 -16.35
N LEU A 113 49.37 30.51 -16.11
CA LEU A 113 49.30 29.06 -16.24
C LEU A 113 48.31 28.45 -15.23
N LEU A 114 48.35 28.90 -13.98
CA LEU A 114 47.48 28.44 -12.91
C LEU A 114 46.00 28.84 -13.16
N GLU A 115 45.74 30.02 -13.71
CA GLU A 115 44.39 30.42 -14.14
C GLU A 115 43.88 29.58 -15.31
N LEU A 116 44.70 29.34 -16.33
CA LEU A 116 44.35 28.43 -17.44
C LEU A 116 44.01 27.02 -16.94
N GLN A 117 44.73 26.51 -15.93
CA GLN A 117 44.45 25.22 -15.32
C GLN A 117 43.12 25.22 -14.55
N LYS A 118 42.81 26.30 -13.80
CA LYS A 118 41.53 26.50 -13.11
C LYS A 118 40.34 26.67 -14.07
N LEU A 119 40.55 27.29 -15.23
CA LEU A 119 39.52 27.41 -16.27
C LEU A 119 39.25 26.06 -16.96
N LYS A 120 40.30 25.29 -17.28
CA LYS A 120 40.17 23.93 -17.83
C LYS A 120 39.44 22.98 -16.87
N SER A 121 39.71 23.03 -15.57
CA SER A 121 39.01 22.18 -14.59
C SER A 121 37.54 22.56 -14.42
N LYS A 122 37.21 23.86 -14.36
CA LYS A 122 35.81 24.34 -14.37
C LYS A 122 35.06 23.91 -15.63
N LEU A 123 35.69 24.01 -16.80
CA LEU A 123 35.08 23.63 -18.07
C LEU A 123 34.82 22.11 -18.13
N ALA A 124 35.75 21.28 -17.65
CA ALA A 124 35.57 19.84 -17.52
C ALA A 124 34.42 19.47 -16.55
N GLN A 125 34.32 20.16 -15.40
CA GLN A 125 33.22 19.98 -14.45
C GLN A 125 31.86 20.36 -15.07
N ASN A 126 31.77 21.46 -15.82
CA ASN A 126 30.54 21.88 -16.50
C ASN A 126 30.12 20.91 -17.63
N ILE A 127 31.07 20.25 -18.29
CA ILE A 127 30.76 19.19 -19.28
C ILE A 127 30.26 17.92 -18.59
N LEU A 128 30.75 17.59 -17.40
CA LEU A 128 30.26 16.44 -16.62
C LEU A 128 28.85 16.68 -16.08
N THR A 129 28.59 17.87 -15.51
CA THR A 129 27.25 18.21 -15.00
C THR A 129 26.22 18.37 -16.13
N SER A 130 26.58 18.93 -17.28
CA SER A 130 25.67 19.00 -18.42
C SER A 130 25.31 17.60 -18.96
N LYS A 131 26.27 16.69 -19.10
CA LYS A 131 26.01 15.28 -19.47
C LYS A 131 25.16 14.54 -18.44
N GLN A 132 25.36 14.78 -17.15
CA GLN A 132 24.50 14.22 -16.09
C GLN A 132 23.07 14.74 -16.21
N ASN A 133 22.89 16.06 -16.30
CA ASN A 133 21.58 16.69 -16.46
C ASN A 133 20.86 16.24 -17.74
N GLU A 134 21.59 16.06 -18.85
CA GLU A 134 21.01 15.58 -20.10
C GLU A 134 20.53 14.12 -19.96
N ASN A 135 21.31 13.26 -19.31
CA ASN A 135 20.94 11.88 -19.02
C ASN A 135 19.74 11.80 -18.06
N GLU A 136 19.67 12.65 -17.03
CA GLU A 136 18.49 12.75 -16.17
C GLU A 136 17.26 13.25 -16.93
N SER A 137 17.42 14.23 -17.82
CA SER A 137 16.33 14.73 -18.66
C SER A 137 15.79 13.65 -19.62
N LYS A 138 16.68 12.83 -20.21
CA LYS A 138 16.34 11.68 -21.04
C LYS A 138 15.61 10.60 -20.23
N LYS A 139 16.08 10.32 -19.02
CA LYS A 139 15.44 9.40 -18.05
C LYS A 139 14.06 9.89 -17.60
N LEU A 140 13.89 11.19 -17.39
CA LEU A 140 12.60 11.83 -17.06
C LEU A 140 11.64 11.82 -18.27
N LYS A 141 12.12 12.07 -19.49
CA LYS A 141 11.31 11.95 -20.72
C LYS A 141 10.82 10.52 -20.95
N LEU A 142 11.69 9.52 -20.77
CA LEU A 142 11.29 8.10 -20.77
C LEU A 142 10.24 7.79 -19.69
N HIS A 143 10.41 8.35 -18.48
CA HIS A 143 9.43 8.18 -17.41
C HIS A 143 8.06 8.83 -17.72
N LYS A 144 8.05 9.99 -18.40
CA LYS A 144 6.82 10.69 -18.84
C LYS A 144 6.11 9.95 -19.98
N ASN A 145 6.85 9.38 -20.93
CA ASN A 145 6.25 8.55 -21.98
C ASN A 145 5.73 7.22 -21.40
N SER A 146 6.39 6.66 -20.39
CA SER A 146 5.88 5.50 -19.65
C SER A 146 4.62 5.79 -18.83
N THR A 147 4.29 7.05 -18.48
CA THR A 147 3.06 7.34 -17.72
C THR A 147 1.78 7.23 -18.54
N ALA A 148 1.86 7.09 -19.87
CA ALA A 148 0.77 6.58 -20.70
C ALA A 148 0.63 5.05 -20.52
N PHE A 149 0.40 4.59 -19.29
CA PHE A 149 0.12 3.18 -19.01
C PHE A 149 -1.24 2.82 -19.60
N THR A 150 -1.24 2.16 -20.77
CA THR A 150 -2.38 1.39 -21.25
C THR A 150 -2.77 0.42 -20.13
N THR A 151 -3.85 0.72 -19.43
CA THR A 151 -4.26 -0.08 -18.27
C THR A 151 -4.60 -1.48 -18.79
N LEU A 152 -4.00 -2.52 -18.21
CA LEU A 152 -4.30 -3.90 -18.61
C LEU A 152 -5.79 -4.18 -18.31
N LEU A 153 -6.61 -4.07 -19.35
CA LEU A 153 -8.04 -4.35 -19.30
C LEU A 153 -8.24 -5.85 -19.19
N ILE A 154 -8.43 -6.30 -17.94
CA ILE A 154 -9.02 -7.60 -17.66
C ILE A 154 -10.52 -7.39 -17.59
N SER A 155 -11.27 -8.28 -18.22
CA SER A 155 -12.73 -8.26 -18.17
C SER A 155 -13.23 -8.27 -16.72
N ASP A 156 -14.29 -7.52 -16.45
CA ASP A 156 -14.91 -7.48 -15.13
C ASP A 156 -15.50 -8.85 -14.76
N LEU A 157 -15.42 -9.20 -13.48
CA LEU A 157 -15.96 -10.48 -13.00
C LEU A 157 -17.47 -10.59 -13.29
N PRO A 158 -17.96 -11.78 -13.66
CA PRO A 158 -19.35 -12.00 -14.00
C PRO A 158 -20.23 -11.71 -12.79
N LYS A 159 -21.15 -10.76 -12.96
CA LYS A 159 -22.17 -10.38 -11.98
C LYS A 159 -23.05 -11.58 -11.64
N SER A 160 -23.43 -11.73 -10.36
CA SER A 160 -24.32 -12.80 -9.88
C SER A 160 -25.68 -12.78 -10.59
N SER A 161 -26.45 -13.88 -10.50
CA SER A 161 -27.82 -13.95 -11.04
C SER A 161 -28.70 -12.75 -10.65
N TYR A 162 -28.69 -12.39 -9.37
CA TYR A 162 -29.38 -11.20 -8.87
C TYR A 162 -28.86 -9.89 -9.47
N ASN A 163 -27.54 -9.73 -9.61
CA ASN A 163 -26.96 -8.53 -10.22
C ASN A 163 -27.21 -8.47 -11.74
N LEU A 164 -27.39 -9.61 -12.42
CA LEU A 164 -27.84 -9.66 -13.81
C LEU A 164 -29.29 -9.19 -13.93
N TYR A 165 -30.18 -9.68 -13.05
CA TYR A 165 -31.56 -9.18 -12.97
C TYR A 165 -31.60 -7.66 -12.75
N ILE A 166 -30.86 -7.16 -11.76
CA ILE A 166 -30.74 -5.71 -11.52
C ILE A 166 -30.31 -4.96 -12.79
N GLN A 167 -29.32 -5.48 -13.55
CA GLN A 167 -28.90 -4.84 -14.80
C GLN A 167 -29.99 -4.83 -15.87
N ASP A 168 -30.70 -5.95 -16.04
CA ASP A 168 -31.75 -6.08 -17.04
C ASP A 168 -32.93 -5.15 -16.70
N GLU A 169 -33.33 -5.04 -15.42
CA GLU A 169 -34.34 -4.07 -14.97
C GLU A 169 -33.90 -2.61 -15.13
N TYR A 170 -32.66 -2.25 -14.73
CA TYR A 170 -32.14 -0.90 -15.00
C TYR A 170 -32.05 -0.60 -16.50
N ALA A 171 -31.81 -1.60 -17.34
CA ALA A 171 -31.78 -1.43 -18.80
C ALA A 171 -33.18 -1.23 -19.40
N LYS A 172 -34.24 -1.79 -18.80
CA LYS A 172 -35.65 -1.47 -19.15
C LYS A 172 -35.97 -0.03 -18.76
N LEU A 173 -35.81 0.31 -17.47
CA LEU A 173 -36.10 1.66 -16.95
C LEU A 173 -35.35 2.78 -17.70
N LYS A 174 -34.11 2.52 -18.16
CA LYS A 174 -33.34 3.46 -18.97
C LYS A 174 -33.81 3.59 -20.43
N LYS A 175 -34.49 2.59 -20.99
CA LYS A 175 -35.12 2.68 -22.32
C LYS A 175 -36.45 3.42 -22.24
N ASP A 176 -37.22 3.16 -21.20
CA ASP A 176 -38.58 3.68 -21.03
C ASP A 176 -38.59 5.17 -20.61
N SER A 177 -37.51 5.65 -19.98
CA SER A 177 -37.34 7.05 -19.60
C SER A 177 -36.28 7.77 -20.43
N LYS A 178 -36.66 8.94 -20.95
CA LYS A 178 -35.75 9.91 -21.58
C LYS A 178 -35.18 10.95 -20.60
N ASP A 179 -35.60 10.92 -19.33
CA ASP A 179 -35.30 11.99 -18.35
C ASP A 179 -34.00 11.76 -17.56
N PRO A 180 -33.05 12.72 -17.56
CA PRO A 180 -31.78 12.61 -16.84
C PRO A 180 -31.91 12.49 -15.31
N THR A 181 -33.02 12.98 -14.73
CA THR A 181 -33.29 13.02 -13.29
C THR A 181 -33.45 11.64 -12.66
N LEU A 182 -33.76 10.60 -13.44
CA LEU A 182 -34.01 9.24 -12.93
C LEU A 182 -32.76 8.63 -12.24
N LEU A 183 -31.55 9.08 -12.59
CA LEU A 183 -30.31 8.71 -11.91
C LEU A 183 -30.26 9.17 -10.45
N LEU A 184 -30.92 10.28 -10.10
CA LEU A 184 -30.91 10.85 -8.74
C LEU A 184 -31.66 9.94 -7.74
N GLU A 185 -32.66 9.20 -8.23
CA GLU A 185 -33.52 8.30 -7.44
C GLU A 185 -32.97 6.86 -7.35
N SER A 186 -31.76 6.57 -7.86
CA SER A 186 -31.17 5.22 -7.95
C SER A 186 -31.29 4.36 -6.68
N ARG A 187 -31.30 4.98 -5.48
CA ARG A 187 -31.47 4.26 -4.20
C ARG A 187 -32.89 3.78 -3.91
N LYS A 188 -33.93 4.42 -4.44
CA LYS A 188 -35.33 3.94 -4.34
C LYS A 188 -35.53 2.78 -5.32
N ILE A 189 -35.22 3.03 -6.60
CA ILE A 189 -35.28 2.05 -7.69
C ILE A 189 -34.59 0.73 -7.32
N LEU A 190 -33.38 0.78 -6.74
CA LEU A 190 -32.69 -0.44 -6.30
C LEU A 190 -33.44 -1.20 -5.20
N LYS A 191 -34.12 -0.52 -4.26
CA LYS A 191 -34.97 -1.18 -3.25
C LYS A 191 -36.17 -1.84 -3.90
N ASP A 192 -36.80 -1.18 -4.86
CA ASP A 192 -38.00 -1.68 -5.53
C ASP A 192 -37.66 -2.92 -6.37
N ILE A 193 -36.55 -2.89 -7.12
CA ILE A 193 -35.95 -4.06 -7.81
C ILE A 193 -35.55 -5.15 -6.80
N SER A 194 -35.10 -4.79 -5.59
CA SER A 194 -34.79 -5.76 -4.54
C SER A 194 -36.04 -6.45 -3.99
N LEU A 195 -37.19 -5.77 -4.00
CA LEU A 195 -38.48 -6.30 -3.56
C LEU A 195 -39.10 -7.17 -4.64
N SER A 196 -39.09 -6.74 -5.91
CA SER A 196 -39.56 -7.56 -7.04
C SER A 196 -38.79 -8.87 -7.13
N TRP A 197 -37.45 -8.86 -7.02
CA TRP A 197 -36.65 -10.09 -7.00
C TRP A 197 -37.02 -11.04 -5.85
N LYS A 198 -37.43 -10.53 -4.69
CA LYS A 198 -37.89 -11.40 -3.58
C LYS A 198 -39.20 -12.09 -3.94
N LEU A 199 -40.16 -11.33 -4.47
CA LEU A 199 -41.49 -11.80 -4.87
C LEU A 199 -41.48 -12.68 -6.14
N MET A 200 -40.45 -12.56 -6.97
CA MET A 200 -40.30 -13.28 -8.24
C MET A 200 -40.33 -14.82 -8.08
N ASN A 201 -40.86 -15.56 -9.06
CA ASN A 201 -41.01 -17.00 -8.95
C ASN A 201 -39.66 -17.74 -8.99
N GLU A 202 -39.63 -18.96 -8.43
CA GLU A 202 -38.40 -19.78 -8.41
C GLU A 202 -37.92 -20.17 -9.81
N ALA A 203 -38.85 -20.41 -10.74
CA ALA A 203 -38.53 -20.68 -12.15
C ALA A 203 -37.76 -19.52 -12.81
N GLU A 204 -38.23 -18.28 -12.62
CA GLU A 204 -37.59 -17.08 -13.15
C GLU A 204 -36.21 -16.85 -12.50
N LYS A 205 -36.10 -17.06 -11.18
CA LYS A 205 -34.82 -17.00 -10.44
C LYS A 205 -33.81 -18.01 -11.00
N LEU A 206 -34.30 -19.20 -11.37
CA LEU A 206 -33.51 -20.29 -11.95
C LEU A 206 -33.03 -19.96 -13.37
N GLU A 207 -33.79 -19.21 -14.18
CA GLU A 207 -33.30 -18.69 -15.47
C GLU A 207 -32.11 -17.74 -15.30
N TYR A 208 -32.19 -16.78 -14.38
CA TYR A 208 -31.05 -15.90 -14.09
C TYR A 208 -29.86 -16.67 -13.51
N GLN A 209 -30.09 -17.78 -12.82
CA GLN A 209 -29.03 -18.70 -12.39
C GLN A 209 -28.39 -19.44 -13.57
N ARG A 210 -29.16 -19.89 -14.57
CA ARG A 210 -28.66 -20.47 -15.83
C ARG A 210 -27.84 -19.44 -16.62
N LYS A 211 -28.37 -18.22 -16.84
CA LYS A 211 -27.67 -17.09 -17.48
C LYS A 211 -26.34 -16.78 -16.78
N TYR A 212 -26.33 -16.78 -15.44
CA TYR A 212 -25.11 -16.57 -14.66
C TYR A 212 -24.07 -17.67 -14.86
N LYS A 213 -24.46 -18.94 -14.85
CA LYS A 213 -23.54 -20.08 -15.10
C LYS A 213 -22.86 -19.94 -16.47
N LEU A 214 -23.65 -19.76 -17.52
CA LEU A 214 -23.14 -19.60 -18.90
C LEU A 214 -22.17 -18.42 -19.03
N ARG A 215 -22.55 -17.23 -18.53
CA ARG A 215 -21.69 -16.04 -18.57
C ARG A 215 -20.41 -16.22 -17.73
N LYS A 216 -20.46 -16.99 -16.64
CA LYS A 216 -19.30 -17.33 -15.83
C LYS A 216 -18.35 -18.28 -16.57
N GLU A 217 -18.87 -19.26 -17.27
CA GLU A 217 -18.09 -20.21 -18.10
C GLU A 217 -17.39 -19.46 -19.24
N GLN A 218 -18.15 -18.67 -20.02
CA GLN A 218 -17.61 -17.76 -21.05
C GLN A 218 -16.47 -16.90 -20.49
N PHE A 219 -16.72 -16.17 -19.40
CA PHE A 219 -15.71 -15.36 -18.72
C PHE A 219 -14.47 -16.16 -18.32
N THR A 220 -14.61 -17.38 -17.78
CA THR A 220 -13.44 -18.20 -17.45
C THR A 220 -12.64 -18.62 -18.68
N THR A 221 -13.28 -18.90 -19.82
CA THR A 221 -12.56 -19.21 -21.07
C THR A 221 -11.86 -17.99 -21.66
N GLU A 222 -12.49 -16.81 -21.64
CA GLU A 222 -11.88 -15.54 -22.05
C GLU A 222 -10.70 -15.16 -21.17
N LEU A 223 -10.87 -15.25 -19.84
CA LEU A 223 -9.82 -14.99 -18.86
C LEU A 223 -8.63 -15.93 -19.09
N TYR A 224 -8.88 -17.21 -19.35
CA TYR A 224 -7.84 -18.19 -19.65
C TYR A 224 -7.10 -17.87 -20.96
N LYS A 225 -7.81 -17.58 -22.06
CA LYS A 225 -7.20 -17.12 -23.32
C LYS A 225 -6.39 -15.84 -23.15
N TRP A 226 -6.88 -14.90 -22.32
CA TRP A 226 -6.16 -13.67 -21.99
C TRP A 226 -4.85 -13.97 -21.24
N TRP A 227 -4.88 -14.86 -20.24
CA TRP A 227 -3.69 -15.27 -19.49
C TRP A 227 -2.66 -16.03 -20.33
N ASP A 228 -3.09 -16.76 -21.36
CA ASP A 228 -2.19 -17.42 -22.32
C ASP A 228 -1.46 -16.44 -23.26
N ASN A 229 -2.12 -15.32 -23.61
CA ASN A 229 -1.60 -14.36 -24.61
C ASN A 229 -0.90 -13.12 -24.01
N VAL A 230 -1.10 -12.82 -22.73
CA VAL A 230 -0.58 -11.59 -22.09
C VAL A 230 0.90 -11.70 -21.72
N ASP A 231 1.67 -10.63 -21.95
CA ASP A 231 3.07 -10.57 -21.52
C ASP A 231 3.19 -10.62 -19.98
N LYS A 232 3.88 -11.67 -19.51
CA LYS A 232 4.23 -11.89 -18.10
C LYS A 232 5.01 -10.71 -17.49
N ASN A 233 5.71 -9.89 -18.28
CA ASN A 233 6.40 -8.68 -17.80
C ASN A 233 5.48 -7.46 -17.64
N LEU A 234 4.52 -7.24 -18.55
CA LEU A 234 3.46 -6.23 -18.35
C LEU A 234 2.67 -6.51 -17.06
N ILE A 235 2.34 -7.77 -16.77
CA ILE A 235 1.69 -8.16 -15.50
C ILE A 235 2.55 -7.80 -14.29
N LYS A 236 3.87 -8.01 -14.34
CA LYS A 236 4.80 -7.62 -13.25
C LYS A 236 4.83 -6.10 -13.05
N LEU A 237 4.81 -5.32 -14.13
CA LEU A 237 4.79 -3.86 -14.09
C LEU A 237 3.48 -3.32 -13.50
N GLU A 238 2.33 -3.80 -13.97
CA GLU A 238 1.02 -3.43 -13.42
C GLU A 238 0.88 -3.87 -11.95
N ASN A 239 1.38 -5.05 -11.58
CA ASN A 239 1.44 -5.45 -10.17
C ASN A 239 2.35 -4.52 -9.32
N ARG A 240 3.48 -4.05 -9.86
CA ARG A 240 4.32 -3.05 -9.19
C ARG A 240 3.59 -1.72 -9.03
N HIS A 241 2.78 -1.32 -10.01
CA HIS A 241 1.93 -0.14 -9.96
C HIS A 241 0.81 -0.26 -8.92
N ARG A 242 0.05 -1.38 -8.92
CA ARG A 242 -0.96 -1.68 -7.89
C ARG A 242 -0.41 -1.66 -6.47
N ARG A 243 0.82 -2.15 -6.25
CA ARG A 243 1.50 -2.04 -4.94
C ARG A 243 1.71 -0.59 -4.50
N LYS A 244 2.06 0.32 -5.41
CA LYS A 244 2.18 1.76 -5.11
C LYS A 244 0.82 2.37 -4.76
N ILE A 245 -0.20 2.13 -5.59
CA ILE A 245 -1.58 2.57 -5.32
C ILE A 245 -2.08 2.03 -3.96
N ASN A 246 -1.80 0.77 -3.64
CA ASN A 246 -2.23 0.15 -2.39
C ASN A 246 -1.57 0.75 -1.14
N LYS A 247 -0.36 1.31 -1.25
CA LYS A 247 0.23 2.11 -0.15
C LYS A 247 -0.58 3.37 0.11
N ILE A 248 -0.94 4.11 -0.95
CA ILE A 248 -1.74 5.34 -0.86
C ILE A 248 -3.13 5.02 -0.32
N ARG A 249 -3.84 4.05 -0.92
CA ARG A 249 -5.18 3.62 -0.48
C ARG A 249 -5.18 3.21 0.99
N LYS A 250 -4.18 2.43 1.45
CA LYS A 250 -4.04 2.06 2.86
C LYS A 250 -3.88 3.28 3.78
N ALA A 251 -3.07 4.27 3.38
CA ALA A 251 -2.92 5.52 4.14
C ALA A 251 -4.24 6.32 4.22
N SER A 252 -5.07 6.28 3.17
CA SER A 252 -6.41 6.86 3.15
C SER A 252 -7.51 6.00 3.79
N GLY A 253 -7.18 4.87 4.43
CA GLY A 253 -8.17 3.94 5.00
C GLY A 253 -9.01 3.16 3.95
N ILE A 254 -8.65 3.24 2.67
CA ILE A 254 -9.37 2.61 1.55
C ILE A 254 -8.82 1.19 1.31
N ASN A 255 -9.73 0.24 1.07
CA ASN A 255 -9.39 -1.14 0.73
C ASN A 255 -8.44 -1.24 -0.49
N SER A 256 -7.44 -2.12 -0.39
CA SER A 256 -6.44 -2.38 -1.42
C SER A 256 -7.03 -3.02 -2.68
N LEU A 257 -6.50 -2.64 -3.84
CA LEU A 257 -6.75 -3.30 -5.12
C LEU A 257 -6.16 -4.71 -5.12
N LYS A 258 -6.87 -5.65 -5.73
CA LYS A 258 -6.40 -7.04 -5.92
C LYS A 258 -5.22 -7.07 -6.90
N MET A 259 -4.24 -7.89 -6.58
CA MET A 259 -3.09 -8.18 -7.46
C MET A 259 -3.52 -9.09 -8.61
N LEU A 260 -2.85 -8.97 -9.75
CA LEU A 260 -3.02 -9.88 -10.89
C LEU A 260 -2.24 -11.17 -10.63
N VAL A 261 -2.96 -12.29 -10.61
CA VAL A 261 -2.44 -13.64 -10.37
C VAL A 261 -3.17 -14.56 -11.33
N ASP A 262 -2.42 -15.47 -11.98
CA ASP A 262 -2.97 -16.47 -12.87
C ASP A 262 -4.02 -17.33 -12.13
N PRO A 263 -5.28 -17.40 -12.61
CA PRO A 263 -6.33 -18.22 -11.99
C PRO A 263 -6.05 -19.73 -12.03
N ARG A 264 -5.16 -20.20 -12.92
CA ARG A 264 -4.71 -21.60 -13.01
C ARG A 264 -3.56 -21.92 -12.06
N ALA A 265 -2.88 -20.90 -11.50
CA ALA A 265 -1.79 -21.13 -10.56
C ALA A 265 -2.29 -21.94 -9.35
N PRO A 266 -1.54 -22.96 -8.89
CA PRO A 266 -1.95 -23.76 -7.76
C PRO A 266 -2.12 -22.88 -6.52
N LYS A 267 -3.17 -23.12 -5.74
CA LYS A 267 -3.43 -22.38 -4.50
C LYS A 267 -2.58 -22.95 -3.37
N ARG A 268 -1.93 -22.08 -2.59
CA ARG A 268 -1.22 -22.48 -1.37
C ARG A 268 -2.22 -23.17 -0.43
N PRO A 269 -1.90 -24.36 0.12
CA PRO A 269 -2.80 -25.05 1.04
C PRO A 269 -3.01 -24.23 2.33
N PRO A 270 -4.18 -24.38 2.98
CA PRO A 270 -4.44 -23.78 4.28
C PRO A 270 -3.46 -24.31 5.34
N ALA A 271 -3.03 -23.44 6.25
CA ALA A 271 -2.21 -23.81 7.41
C ALA A 271 -2.95 -24.81 8.33
N PRO A 272 -2.25 -25.57 9.21
CA PRO A 272 -2.86 -26.63 10.04
C PRO A 272 -4.11 -26.17 10.82
N TYR A 273 -4.02 -25.03 11.52
CA TYR A 273 -5.16 -24.43 12.21
C TYR A 273 -6.34 -24.11 11.27
N VAL A 274 -6.07 -23.65 10.04
CA VAL A 274 -7.11 -23.32 9.06
C VAL A 274 -7.71 -24.60 8.45
N MET A 275 -6.96 -25.70 8.38
CA MET A 275 -7.54 -27.03 8.07
C MET A 275 -8.52 -27.45 9.15
N PHE A 276 -8.11 -27.37 10.43
CA PHE A 276 -8.99 -27.65 11.57
C PHE A 276 -10.25 -26.77 11.57
N VAL A 277 -10.14 -25.45 11.41
CA VAL A 277 -11.30 -24.53 11.31
C VAL A 277 -12.24 -24.92 10.18
N ASN A 278 -11.70 -25.36 9.03
CA ASN A 278 -12.53 -25.81 7.92
C ASN A 278 -13.25 -27.13 8.22
N ASP A 279 -12.57 -28.08 8.85
CA ASP A 279 -13.16 -29.39 9.17
C ASP A 279 -14.19 -29.27 10.32
N LEU A 280 -13.92 -28.45 11.34
CA LEU A 280 -14.87 -28.10 12.41
C LEU A 280 -16.13 -27.37 11.86
N ARG A 281 -15.96 -26.55 10.83
CA ARG A 281 -17.08 -25.90 10.15
C ARG A 281 -17.89 -26.87 9.27
N LYS A 282 -17.27 -27.93 8.74
CA LYS A 282 -17.99 -28.99 8.00
C LYS A 282 -18.76 -29.91 8.94
N SER A 283 -18.18 -30.27 10.09
CA SER A 283 -18.85 -31.12 11.07
C SER A 283 -19.99 -30.40 11.80
N ASN A 284 -19.99 -29.07 11.81
CA ASN A 284 -21.07 -28.22 12.34
C ASN A 284 -21.56 -28.67 13.73
N PRO A 285 -20.67 -28.75 14.73
CA PRO A 285 -21.00 -29.38 16.01
C PRO A 285 -22.11 -28.61 16.75
N PRO A 286 -23.01 -29.31 17.46
CA PRO A 286 -24.06 -28.66 18.24
C PRO A 286 -23.44 -27.69 19.27
N GLY A 287 -23.98 -26.47 19.33
CA GLY A 287 -23.42 -25.38 20.15
C GLY A 287 -22.32 -24.54 19.48
N ALA A 288 -21.94 -24.81 18.22
CA ALA A 288 -21.09 -23.89 17.46
C ALA A 288 -21.79 -22.53 17.24
N PRO A 289 -21.10 -21.38 17.44
CA PRO A 289 -21.70 -20.08 17.17
C PRO A 289 -22.01 -19.87 15.69
N ILE A 290 -23.22 -19.38 15.37
CA ILE A 290 -23.63 -19.04 14.00
C ILE A 290 -22.90 -17.79 13.48
N ILE A 291 -22.61 -16.83 14.39
CA ILE A 291 -21.93 -15.58 14.06
C ILE A 291 -20.44 -15.84 13.81
N LYS A 292 -19.95 -15.45 12.63
CA LYS A 292 -18.58 -15.74 12.17
C LYS A 292 -17.48 -15.26 13.12
N SER A 293 -17.65 -14.10 13.77
CA SER A 293 -16.70 -13.57 14.75
C SER A 293 -16.53 -14.51 15.94
N ASP A 294 -17.64 -15.02 16.46
CA ASP A 294 -17.67 -15.83 17.67
C ASP A 294 -17.34 -17.29 17.38
N PHE A 295 -17.67 -17.77 16.16
CA PHE A 295 -17.15 -19.03 15.65
C PHE A 295 -15.62 -19.04 15.57
N VAL A 296 -14.99 -17.94 15.16
CA VAL A 296 -13.51 -17.83 15.14
C VAL A 296 -12.95 -17.86 16.57
N LYS A 297 -13.55 -17.15 17.53
CA LYS A 297 -13.15 -17.23 18.96
C LYS A 297 -13.27 -18.66 19.50
N TYR A 298 -14.38 -19.33 19.21
CA TYR A 298 -14.63 -20.73 19.56
C TYR A 298 -13.57 -21.67 18.96
N CYS A 299 -13.20 -21.49 17.68
CA CYS A 299 -12.14 -22.26 17.04
C CYS A 299 -10.77 -22.06 17.72
N VAL A 300 -10.42 -20.82 18.11
CA VAL A 300 -9.16 -20.54 18.82
C VAL A 300 -9.15 -21.27 20.17
N ALA A 301 -10.24 -21.19 20.95
CA ALA A 301 -10.34 -21.87 22.23
C ALA A 301 -10.25 -23.40 22.09
N LYS A 302 -10.97 -23.99 21.12
CA LYS A 302 -10.88 -25.43 20.83
C LYS A 302 -9.50 -25.87 20.34
N TRP A 303 -8.85 -25.08 19.48
CA TRP A 303 -7.48 -25.37 19.04
C TRP A 303 -6.45 -25.26 20.18
N ALA A 304 -6.65 -24.37 21.15
CA ALA A 304 -5.80 -24.30 22.33
C ALA A 304 -5.94 -25.57 23.19
N GLN A 305 -7.18 -26.03 23.43
CA GLN A 305 -7.52 -27.23 24.21
C GLN A 305 -7.15 -28.56 23.54
N LEU A 306 -6.94 -28.56 22.23
CA LEU A 306 -6.64 -29.75 21.42
C LEU A 306 -5.29 -30.39 21.83
N PRO A 307 -5.20 -31.71 22.04
CA PRO A 307 -3.92 -32.36 22.36
C PRO A 307 -2.96 -32.30 21.18
N GLU A 308 -1.65 -32.36 21.47
CA GLU A 308 -0.61 -32.19 20.44
C GLU A 308 -0.61 -33.34 19.41
N THR A 309 -1.01 -34.54 19.83
CA THR A 309 -1.23 -35.70 18.94
C THR A 309 -2.24 -35.40 17.83
N GLU A 310 -3.37 -34.78 18.15
CA GLU A 310 -4.40 -34.40 17.18
C GLU A 310 -3.98 -33.18 16.34
N LYS A 311 -3.28 -32.20 16.93
CA LYS A 311 -2.68 -31.08 16.17
C LYS A 311 -1.68 -31.58 15.14
N ASN A 312 -0.86 -32.57 15.48
CA ASN A 312 0.10 -33.21 14.59
C ASN A 312 -0.56 -33.83 13.35
N LEU A 313 -1.78 -34.37 13.45
CA LEU A 313 -2.52 -34.86 12.28
C LEU A 313 -2.75 -33.73 11.25
N TYR A 314 -3.09 -32.52 11.69
CA TYR A 314 -3.25 -31.36 10.81
C TYR A 314 -1.92 -30.83 10.27
N ILE A 315 -0.83 -30.95 11.05
CA ILE A 315 0.53 -30.60 10.60
C ILE A 315 0.97 -31.55 9.48
N ILE A 316 0.80 -32.86 9.66
CA ILE A 316 1.12 -33.88 8.65
C ILE A 316 0.29 -33.68 7.38
N LYS A 317 -1.04 -33.49 7.51
CA LYS A 317 -1.94 -33.16 6.38
C LYS A 317 -1.48 -31.90 5.63
N HIS A 318 -1.10 -30.84 6.34
CA HIS A 318 -0.58 -29.63 5.73
C HIS A 318 0.77 -29.87 5.03
N MET A 319 1.70 -30.61 5.64
CA MET A 319 3.01 -30.90 5.03
C MET A 319 2.87 -31.70 3.73
N ALA A 320 2.02 -32.72 3.70
CA ALA A 320 1.72 -33.49 2.49
C ALA A 320 1.11 -32.60 1.39
N ALA A 321 0.09 -31.80 1.72
CA ALA A 321 -0.54 -30.86 0.78
C ALA A 321 0.45 -29.77 0.30
N PHE A 322 1.37 -29.32 1.15
CA PHE A 322 2.36 -28.30 0.83
C PHE A 322 3.50 -28.84 -0.04
N LYS A 323 3.85 -30.12 0.09
CA LYS A 323 4.75 -30.82 -0.84
C LYS A 323 4.15 -30.85 -2.25
N LEU A 324 2.91 -31.34 -2.39
CA LEU A 324 2.19 -31.36 -3.67
C LEU A 324 2.04 -29.95 -4.28
N TYR A 325 1.75 -28.94 -3.45
CA TYR A 325 1.71 -27.54 -3.89
C TYR A 325 3.07 -27.04 -4.42
N LYS A 326 4.20 -27.37 -3.77
CA LYS A 326 5.53 -27.00 -4.27
C LYS A 326 5.82 -27.65 -5.63
N GLU A 327 5.51 -28.93 -5.78
CA GLU A 327 5.68 -29.67 -7.03
C GLU A 327 4.85 -29.06 -8.17
N ALA A 328 3.56 -28.79 -7.92
CA ALA A 328 2.68 -28.13 -8.88
C ALA A 328 3.14 -26.69 -9.21
N SER A 329 3.57 -25.93 -8.20
CA SER A 329 4.02 -24.53 -8.38
C SER A 329 5.33 -24.45 -9.16
N ASN A 330 6.23 -25.43 -9.01
CA ASN A 330 7.42 -25.52 -9.84
C ASN A 330 7.06 -25.89 -11.27
N LYS A 331 6.21 -26.89 -11.50
CA LYS A 331 5.70 -27.23 -12.85
C LYS A 331 5.03 -26.03 -13.55
N SER A 332 4.32 -25.16 -12.84
CA SER A 332 3.70 -23.96 -13.41
C SER A 332 4.68 -22.82 -13.75
N LYS A 333 5.94 -22.83 -13.27
CA LYS A 333 6.94 -21.80 -13.61
C LYS A 333 7.66 -22.05 -14.93
N TYR A 334 7.69 -23.32 -15.37
CA TYR A 334 8.32 -23.75 -16.62
C TYR A 334 7.32 -23.88 -17.78
N LYS A 335 6.15 -23.25 -17.63
CA LYS A 335 5.16 -22.94 -18.67
C LYS A 335 4.99 -21.42 -18.75
#